data_AF-A0A6A2Y1J8-F1
#
_entry.id   AF-A0A6A2Y1J8-F1
#
_cell.length_a   1.000
_cell.length_b   1.000
_cell.length_c   1.000
_cell.angle_alpha   90.00
_cell.angle_beta   90.00
_cell.angle_gamma   90.00
#
_symmetry.space_group_name_H-M   'P 1'
#
loop_
_entity.id
_entity.type
_entity.pdbx_description
1 polymer ?
#
loop_
_entity_poly.entity_id
_entity_poly.type
_entity_poly.pdbx_seq_one_letter_code
_entity_poly.pdbx_strand_id
1 'polypeptide(L)'
;MMQPRVVAMEEGKDPVSATKTSLSRALPLRILVICLLFMVLGVGLSIISMYSVRFSMIPQIAAKSPSTVLQPWFEDATSTWENFIRPPSNLMHNMNDTELLWRASFVPQIKEYPFKRVPKIAFMFLTKGPLPLTSLWDRFFKEHEVLYSIYVHALPSYTGGYPPSSVFYRRQIPSQKLAIDIIKDTTYYPKFKEFCRPACYVDEHYFPTMLTIQSPHLLANRTLTWTDWSRGGAHPATFGKADITESSFKRIFEVTKVILGVKANPVSVSED
;
A
#
# COMPACT_ATOMS: atom_id res chain seq x y z
N MET A 1 -62.28 -48.42 -34.94
CA MET A 1 -63.60 -47.89 -35.34
C MET A 1 -63.52 -46.38 -35.33
N MET A 2 -64.06 -45.77 -36.39
CA MET A 2 -64.18 -44.34 -36.71
C MET A 2 -62.90 -43.49 -36.88
N GLN A 3 -62.85 -42.89 -38.05
CA GLN A 3 -61.86 -41.97 -38.60
C GLN A 3 -62.35 -40.50 -38.38
N PRO A 4 -61.75 -39.45 -38.98
CA PRO A 4 -61.06 -38.34 -38.31
C PRO A 4 -61.82 -37.00 -38.41
N ARG A 5 -61.24 -35.90 -37.89
CA ARG A 5 -61.42 -34.57 -38.51
C ARG A 5 -60.35 -33.56 -38.07
N VAL A 6 -59.83 -32.89 -39.09
CA VAL A 6 -58.94 -31.72 -39.05
C VAL A 6 -59.80 -30.46 -39.18
N VAL A 7 -59.53 -29.49 -38.29
CA VAL A 7 -59.59 -28.01 -38.34
C VAL A 7 -60.82 -27.31 -38.96
N ALA A 8 -61.34 -26.33 -38.21
CA ALA A 8 -61.91 -25.09 -38.77
C ALA A 8 -61.62 -23.90 -37.83
N MET A 9 -61.14 -22.81 -38.43
CA MET A 9 -61.11 -21.43 -37.90
C MET A 9 -62.52 -20.94 -37.56
N GLU A 10 -62.62 -19.90 -36.74
CA GLU A 10 -63.34 -18.66 -37.10
C GLU A 10 -63.02 -17.57 -36.05
N GLU A 11 -62.75 -16.39 -36.58
CA GLU A 11 -62.42 -15.14 -35.93
C GLU A 11 -63.70 -14.32 -35.74
N GLY A 12 -63.81 -13.56 -34.64
CA GLY A 12 -64.78 -12.45 -34.63
C GLY A 12 -65.27 -11.99 -33.26
N LYS A 13 -65.09 -10.67 -33.07
CA LYS A 13 -66.02 -9.72 -32.40
C LYS A 13 -65.57 -9.16 -31.04
N ASP A 14 -64.77 -8.09 -31.10
CA ASP A 14 -64.87 -6.97 -30.16
C ASP A 14 -66.07 -6.07 -30.60
N PRO A 15 -66.77 -5.31 -29.71
CA PRO A 15 -66.17 -4.42 -28.71
C PRO A 15 -66.95 -4.24 -27.38
N VAL A 16 -66.30 -3.57 -26.41
CA VAL A 16 -66.79 -2.41 -25.60
C VAL A 16 -66.14 -2.39 -24.21
N SER A 17 -65.23 -1.43 -24.06
CA SER A 17 -64.87 -0.64 -22.87
C SER A 17 -65.07 -1.21 -21.46
N ALA A 18 -63.95 -1.57 -20.81
CA ALA A 18 -63.79 -1.37 -19.38
C ALA A 18 -62.36 -0.87 -19.10
N THR A 19 -62.20 0.45 -19.12
CA THR A 19 -61.02 1.17 -18.67
C THR A 19 -60.72 0.81 -17.20
N LYS A 20 -59.79 -0.11 -16.96
CA LYS A 20 -59.24 -0.33 -15.60
C LYS A 20 -58.21 0.75 -15.32
N THR A 21 -58.64 1.83 -14.69
CA THR A 21 -57.78 2.80 -14.02
C THR A 21 -56.93 2.09 -12.97
N SER A 22 -55.60 2.09 -13.16
CA SER A 22 -54.66 1.66 -12.14
C SER A 22 -54.67 2.67 -11.00
N LEU A 23 -55.39 2.35 -9.93
CA LEU A 23 -55.38 3.15 -8.70
C LEU A 23 -54.00 2.99 -8.06
N SER A 24 -53.14 4.00 -8.19
CA SER A 24 -51.89 4.09 -7.44
C SER A 24 -52.22 4.03 -5.94
N ARG A 25 -51.89 2.92 -5.29
CA ARG A 25 -51.98 2.80 -3.82
C ARG A 25 -51.11 3.89 -3.21
N ALA A 26 -51.75 4.93 -2.71
CA ALA A 26 -51.09 5.98 -1.95
C ALA A 26 -50.34 5.33 -0.79
N LEU A 27 -49.04 5.62 -0.71
CA LEU A 27 -48.20 5.22 0.42
C LEU A 27 -48.88 5.74 1.69
N PRO A 28 -49.14 4.91 2.71
CA PRO A 28 -49.85 5.37 3.90
C PRO A 28 -49.08 6.52 4.52
N LEU A 29 -49.74 7.68 4.64
CA LEU A 29 -49.18 8.94 5.14
C LEU A 29 -48.40 8.75 6.46
N ARG A 30 -48.82 7.78 7.28
CA ARG A 30 -48.16 7.39 8.53
C ARG A 30 -46.73 6.88 8.33
N ILE A 31 -46.47 6.09 7.30
CA ILE A 31 -45.11 5.58 6.99
C ILE A 31 -44.23 6.73 6.51
N LEU A 32 -44.76 7.63 5.66
CA LEU A 32 -44.04 8.81 5.21
C LEU A 32 -43.63 9.70 6.40
N VAL A 33 -44.55 9.95 7.34
CA VAL A 33 -44.27 10.74 8.55
C VAL A 33 -43.21 10.08 9.43
N ILE A 34 -43.26 8.76 9.61
CA ILE A 34 -42.24 8.01 10.36
C ILE A 34 -40.87 8.11 9.68
N CYS A 35 -40.80 7.94 8.35
CA CYS A 35 -39.55 8.08 7.59
C CYS A 35 -38.98 9.50 7.70
N LEU A 36 -39.82 10.53 7.63
CA LEU A 36 -39.39 11.92 7.79
C LEU A 36 -38.86 12.19 9.20
N LEU A 37 -39.47 11.62 10.24
CA LEU A 37 -38.96 11.72 11.62
C LEU A 37 -37.57 11.09 11.77
N PHE A 38 -37.35 9.89 11.20
CA PHE A 38 -36.04 9.24 11.22
C PHE A 38 -34.98 10.00 10.41
N MET A 39 -35.35 10.60 9.29
CA MET A 39 -34.46 11.45 8.49
C MET A 39 -34.02 12.69 9.28
N VAL A 40 -34.94 13.36 9.97
CA VAL A 40 -34.63 14.53 10.80
C VAL A 40 -33.76 14.14 12.00
N LEU A 41 -34.06 13.03 12.67
CA LEU A 41 -33.24 12.48 13.77
C LEU A 41 -31.82 12.12 13.30
N GLY A 42 -31.70 11.45 12.15
CA GLY A 42 -30.41 11.06 11.57
C GLY A 42 -29.54 12.26 11.19
N VAL A 43 -30.12 13.27 10.54
CA VAL A 43 -29.42 14.52 10.21
C VAL A 43 -29.04 15.29 11.48
N GLY A 44 -29.93 15.36 12.47
CA GLY A 44 -29.67 15.99 13.76
C GLY A 44 -28.49 15.36 14.52
N LEU A 45 -28.47 14.03 14.62
CA LEU A 45 -27.36 13.30 15.26
C LEU A 45 -26.05 13.46 14.49
N SER A 46 -26.10 13.53 13.15
CA SER A 46 -24.93 13.77 12.30
C SER A 46 -24.34 15.16 12.51
N ILE A 47 -25.19 16.19 12.62
CA ILE A 47 -24.75 17.57 12.92
C ILE A 47 -24.16 17.64 14.33
N ILE A 48 -24.82 17.08 15.35
CA ILE A 48 -24.30 17.06 16.72
C ILE A 48 -22.94 16.36 16.78
N SER A 49 -22.79 15.20 16.14
CA SER A 49 -21.53 14.47 16.04
C SER A 49 -20.42 15.32 15.39
N MET A 50 -20.73 16.01 14.29
CA MET A 50 -19.78 16.89 13.61
C MET A 50 -19.33 18.06 14.50
N TYR A 51 -20.21 18.60 15.36
CA TYR A 51 -19.87 19.66 16.31
C TYR A 51 -19.10 19.15 17.53
N SER A 52 -19.39 17.94 18.02
CA SER A 52 -18.63 17.33 19.14
C SER A 52 -17.17 17.08 18.78
N VAL A 53 -16.87 16.74 17.52
CA VAL A 53 -15.50 16.52 17.04
C VAL A 53 -14.70 17.83 16.94
N ARG A 54 -15.36 18.99 16.86
CA ARG A 54 -14.67 20.30 16.81
C ARG A 54 -14.33 20.90 18.18
N PHE A 55 -14.93 20.43 19.27
CA PHE A 55 -14.76 21.02 20.60
C PHE A 55 -13.67 20.34 21.47
N SER A 56 -13.19 19.15 21.11
CA SER A 56 -12.24 18.39 21.96
C SER A 56 -10.75 18.80 21.83
N MET A 57 -10.44 20.00 21.36
CA MET A 57 -9.06 20.51 21.30
C MET A 57 -8.85 21.68 22.26
N ILE A 58 -8.85 21.38 23.56
CA ILE A 58 -8.22 22.23 24.59
C ILE A 58 -7.28 21.31 25.39
N PRO A 59 -5.96 21.56 25.42
CA PRO A 59 -5.03 20.76 26.22
C PRO A 59 -5.19 21.10 27.70
N GLN A 60 -5.50 20.11 28.53
CA GLN A 60 -5.31 20.22 29.97
C GLN A 60 -3.81 20.17 30.27
N ILE A 61 -3.27 21.32 30.70
CA ILE A 61 -1.96 21.40 31.35
C ILE A 61 -2.17 20.94 32.80
N ALA A 62 -1.58 19.80 33.16
CA ALA A 62 -1.50 19.36 34.54
C ALA A 62 -0.07 18.87 34.85
N ALA A 63 0.37 19.24 36.04
CA ALA A 63 1.75 19.44 36.43
C ALA A 63 2.57 18.16 36.65
N LYS A 64 3.88 18.36 36.50
CA LYS A 64 4.99 17.44 36.75
C LYS A 64 5.12 17.10 38.25
N SER A 65 5.58 15.89 38.58
CA SER A 65 6.34 15.64 39.81
C SER A 65 7.52 14.71 39.51
N PRO A 66 8.73 14.94 40.05
CA PRO A 66 9.91 14.14 39.77
C PRO A 66 10.04 12.99 40.77
N SER A 67 10.33 11.79 40.28
CA SER A 67 10.80 10.70 41.13
C SER A 67 12.24 10.37 40.73
N THR A 68 13.15 10.81 41.59
CA THR A 68 14.54 10.38 41.65
C THR A 68 14.57 8.90 42.04
N VAL A 69 14.94 8.03 41.11
CA VAL A 69 15.40 6.68 41.44
C VAL A 69 16.77 6.51 40.80
N LEU A 70 17.79 6.55 41.64
CA LEU A 70 19.12 6.03 41.34
C LEU A 70 18.97 4.51 41.16
N GLN A 71 19.28 3.98 39.97
CA GLN A 71 19.72 2.60 39.87
C GLN A 71 20.92 2.46 38.93
N PRO A 72 21.82 1.51 39.26
CA PRO A 72 23.20 1.48 38.82
C PRO A 72 23.35 0.87 37.44
N TRP A 73 24.46 1.19 36.77
CA TRP A 73 24.88 0.63 35.50
C TRP A 73 25.02 -0.89 35.57
N PHE A 74 23.96 -1.61 35.18
CA PHE A 74 24.05 -2.95 34.62
C PHE A 74 23.82 -2.78 33.11
N GLU A 75 24.91 -2.70 32.34
CA GLU A 75 24.87 -2.85 30.89
C GLU A 75 24.44 -4.28 30.57
N ASP A 76 23.14 -4.44 30.39
CA ASP A 76 22.49 -5.72 30.12
C ASP A 76 22.61 -6.07 28.62
N ALA A 77 22.95 -7.32 28.32
CA ALA A 77 23.16 -7.85 26.97
C ALA A 77 21.90 -7.77 26.08
N THR A 78 20.76 -7.45 26.68
CA THR A 78 19.48 -7.11 26.03
C THR A 78 19.58 -5.86 25.15
N SER A 79 20.36 -4.84 25.56
CA SER A 79 20.53 -3.59 24.82
C SER A 79 21.14 -3.78 23.41
N THR A 80 22.09 -4.70 23.26
CA THR A 80 22.77 -4.97 21.99
C THR A 80 21.82 -5.57 20.96
N TRP A 81 20.92 -6.47 21.36
CA TRP A 81 19.97 -7.15 20.47
C TRP A 81 18.70 -6.34 20.20
N GLU A 82 18.23 -5.55 21.17
CA GLU A 82 17.10 -4.65 20.96
C GLU A 82 17.37 -3.65 19.83
N ASN A 83 18.62 -3.22 19.63
CA ASN A 83 19.01 -2.36 18.50
C ASN A 83 18.81 -3.01 17.12
N PHE A 84 18.78 -4.34 17.03
CA PHE A 84 18.48 -5.06 15.78
C PHE A 84 16.97 -5.26 15.58
N ILE A 85 16.20 -5.32 16.67
CA ILE A 85 14.74 -5.52 16.64
C ILE A 85 14.02 -4.18 16.50
N ARG A 86 14.51 -3.11 17.12
CA ARG A 86 13.94 -1.77 17.02
C ARG A 86 14.56 -1.04 15.83
N PRO A 87 13.77 -0.34 14.99
CA PRO A 87 14.36 0.52 13.96
C PRO A 87 15.28 1.56 14.62
N PRO A 88 16.48 1.81 14.06
CA PRO A 88 17.42 2.73 14.66
C PRO A 88 16.80 4.12 14.75
N SER A 89 17.12 4.84 15.83
CA SER A 89 16.65 6.20 16.07
C SER A 89 17.18 7.21 15.05
N ASN A 90 18.23 6.82 14.32
CA ASN A 90 18.76 7.52 13.16
C ASN A 90 18.73 6.57 11.95
N LEU A 91 17.97 6.91 10.92
CA LEU A 91 17.92 6.16 9.66
C LEU A 91 19.06 6.51 8.71
N MET A 92 19.91 7.49 9.05
CA MET A 92 21.01 7.92 8.19
C MET A 92 22.13 6.89 8.21
N HIS A 93 22.59 6.53 7.02
CA HIS A 93 23.76 5.68 6.81
C HIS A 93 24.70 6.35 5.81
N ASN A 94 25.98 6.00 5.86
CA ASN A 94 26.99 6.48 4.91
C ASN A 94 27.24 5.51 3.74
N MET A 95 26.39 4.49 3.59
CA MET A 95 26.50 3.51 2.50
C MET A 95 26.16 4.14 1.15
N ASN A 96 26.92 3.80 0.12
CA ASN A 96 26.60 4.15 -1.27
C ASN A 96 25.54 3.19 -1.85
N ASP A 97 24.98 3.51 -3.01
CA ASP A 97 23.93 2.71 -3.65
C ASP A 97 24.38 1.28 -3.98
N THR A 98 25.66 1.07 -4.31
CA THR A 98 26.23 -0.26 -4.55
C THR A 98 26.25 -1.10 -3.28
N GLU A 99 26.67 -0.52 -2.15
CA GLU A 99 26.69 -1.19 -0.85
C GLU A 99 25.27 -1.45 -0.36
N LEU A 100 24.36 -0.49 -0.51
CA LEU A 100 22.93 -0.68 -0.20
C LEU A 100 22.32 -1.82 -0.99
N LEU A 101 22.54 -1.84 -2.32
CA LEU A 101 22.03 -2.88 -3.19
C LEU A 101 22.64 -4.23 -2.84
N TRP A 102 23.95 -4.29 -2.59
CA TRP A 102 24.63 -5.49 -2.13
C TRP A 102 24.00 -6.01 -0.82
N ARG A 103 23.79 -5.14 0.18
CA ARG A 103 23.11 -5.50 1.44
C ARG A 103 21.68 -5.97 1.22
N ALA A 104 20.91 -5.31 0.36
CA ALA A 104 19.53 -5.66 0.04
C ALA A 104 19.42 -6.99 -0.74
N SER A 105 20.48 -7.38 -1.46
CA SER A 105 20.53 -8.64 -2.21
C SER A 105 20.76 -9.88 -1.34
N PHE A 106 21.14 -9.72 -0.08
CA PHE A 106 21.31 -10.86 0.82
C PHE A 106 19.97 -11.40 1.31
N VAL A 107 19.77 -12.69 1.11
CA VAL A 107 18.81 -13.48 1.88
C VAL A 107 19.60 -14.20 2.98
N PRO A 108 19.41 -13.85 4.26
CA PRO A 108 20.06 -14.55 5.35
C PRO A 108 19.71 -16.04 5.33
N GLN A 109 20.72 -16.91 5.25
CA GLN A 109 20.53 -18.38 5.22
C GLN A 109 20.52 -19.01 6.62
N ILE A 110 20.48 -18.21 7.68
CA ILE A 110 20.52 -18.73 9.04
C ILE A 110 19.15 -19.30 9.41
N LYS A 111 19.13 -20.54 9.90
CA LYS A 111 17.89 -21.26 10.26
C LYS A 111 17.29 -20.73 11.56
N GLU A 112 18.13 -20.33 12.49
CA GLU A 112 17.75 -19.83 13.80
C GLU A 112 18.45 -18.50 14.07
N TYR A 113 17.70 -17.53 14.57
CA TYR A 113 18.21 -16.22 14.95
C TYR A 113 18.44 -16.19 16.46
N PRO A 114 19.46 -15.45 16.95
CA PRO A 114 19.66 -15.24 18.38
C PRO A 114 18.53 -14.41 19.03
N PHE A 115 17.52 -14.02 18.26
CA PHE A 115 16.34 -13.28 18.68
C PHE A 115 15.12 -13.75 17.89
N LYS A 116 13.93 -13.57 18.48
CA LYS A 116 12.67 -13.85 17.78
C LYS A 116 12.47 -12.84 16.63
N ARG A 117 12.54 -13.32 15.39
CA ARG A 117 12.18 -12.48 14.24
C ARG A 117 10.68 -12.19 14.25
N VAL A 118 10.37 -10.90 14.19
CA VAL A 118 9.01 -10.40 14.03
C VAL A 118 8.89 -9.89 12.59
N PRO A 119 7.97 -10.45 11.77
CA PRO A 119 7.70 -9.90 10.44
C PRO A 119 7.29 -8.43 10.54
N LYS A 120 7.85 -7.59 9.66
CA LYS A 120 7.58 -6.14 9.65
C LYS A 120 7.03 -5.69 8.32
N ILE A 121 6.18 -4.67 8.37
CA ILE A 121 5.68 -3.96 7.19
C ILE A 121 6.46 -2.65 7.04
N ALA A 122 6.99 -2.39 5.85
CA ALA A 122 7.61 -1.12 5.52
C ALA A 122 6.57 -0.16 4.92
N PHE A 123 6.45 1.02 5.51
CA PHE A 123 5.61 2.11 5.00
C PHE A 123 6.50 3.19 4.40
N MET A 124 6.26 3.51 3.13
CA MET A 124 6.95 4.59 2.43
C MET A 124 5.96 5.72 2.15
N PHE A 125 6.25 6.91 2.67
CA PHE A 125 5.47 8.11 2.43
C PHE A 125 6.23 9.05 1.50
N LEU A 126 5.60 9.43 0.40
CA LEU A 126 6.10 10.42 -0.55
C LEU A 126 5.26 11.69 -0.40
N THR A 127 5.86 12.81 0.01
CA THR A 127 5.10 14.05 0.29
C THR A 127 5.81 15.30 -0.22
N LYS A 128 5.06 16.29 -0.71
CA LYS A 128 5.63 17.60 -1.07
C LYS A 128 5.96 18.46 0.16
N GLY A 129 5.32 18.20 1.29
CA GLY A 129 5.41 19.01 2.50
C GLY A 129 4.89 18.26 3.74
N PRO A 130 4.20 18.94 4.68
CA PRO A 130 3.62 18.28 5.85
C PRO A 130 2.74 17.10 5.49
N LEU A 131 2.93 15.97 6.17
CA LEU A 131 2.20 14.75 5.86
C LEU A 131 0.71 14.93 6.26
N PRO A 132 -0.23 14.74 5.32
CA PRO A 132 -1.64 14.81 5.66
C PRO A 132 -1.99 13.70 6.65
N LEU A 133 -2.94 13.99 7.55
CA LEU A 133 -3.44 13.04 8.54
C LEU A 133 -2.37 12.54 9.53
N THR A 134 -1.29 13.31 9.76
CA THR A 134 -0.21 12.93 10.71
C THR A 134 -0.75 12.44 12.06
N SER A 135 -1.70 13.15 12.67
CA SER A 135 -2.28 12.75 13.96
C SER A 135 -3.10 11.46 13.93
N LEU A 136 -3.69 11.12 12.77
CA LEU A 136 -4.37 9.83 12.59
C LEU A 136 -3.34 8.71 12.47
N TRP A 137 -2.28 8.93 11.69
CA TRP A 137 -1.18 7.97 11.55
C TRP A 137 -0.48 7.72 12.88
N ASP A 138 -0.20 8.77 13.67
CA ASP A 138 0.36 8.62 15.02
C ASP A 138 -0.50 7.67 15.87
N ARG A 139 -1.84 7.79 15.80
CA ARG A 139 -2.77 6.89 16.51
C ARG A 139 -2.80 5.49 15.93
N PHE A 140 -2.77 5.36 14.61
CA PHE A 140 -2.79 4.07 13.90
C PHE A 140 -1.56 3.22 14.24
N PHE A 141 -0.40 3.87 14.30
CA PHE A 141 0.88 3.19 14.51
C PHE A 141 1.27 3.06 15.99
N LYS A 142 0.61 3.80 16.88
CA LYS A 142 0.88 3.76 18.32
C LYS A 142 0.85 2.33 18.86
N GLU A 143 1.81 1.98 19.72
CA GLU A 143 1.94 0.68 20.41
C GLU A 143 2.28 -0.52 19.51
N HIS A 144 2.55 -0.28 18.22
CA HIS A 144 2.88 -1.33 17.25
C HIS A 144 4.28 -1.17 16.64
N GLU A 145 5.18 -0.42 17.29
CA GLU A 145 6.47 0.03 16.74
C GLU A 145 7.40 -1.11 16.29
N VAL A 146 7.20 -2.31 16.85
CA VAL A 146 7.97 -3.51 16.50
C VAL A 146 7.53 -4.17 15.19
N LEU A 147 6.33 -3.86 14.70
CA LEU A 147 5.70 -4.48 13.53
C LEU A 147 5.90 -3.70 12.24
N TYR A 148 6.54 -2.52 12.29
CA TYR A 148 6.68 -1.69 11.11
C TYR A 148 7.98 -0.87 11.08
N SER A 149 8.29 -0.38 9.88
CA SER A 149 9.29 0.66 9.63
C SER A 149 8.64 1.76 8.79
N ILE A 150 8.86 3.03 9.15
CA ILE A 150 8.35 4.19 8.41
C ILE A 150 9.53 4.93 7.76
N TYR A 151 9.39 5.21 6.47
CA TYR A 151 10.31 6.00 5.66
C TYR A 151 9.55 7.16 5.02
N VAL A 152 10.05 8.38 5.16
CA VAL A 152 9.44 9.57 4.58
C VAL A 152 10.41 10.21 3.60
N HIS A 153 10.00 10.30 2.33
CA HIS A 153 10.65 11.12 1.34
C HIS A 153 9.84 12.41 1.14
N ALA A 154 10.54 13.53 1.18
CA ALA A 154 9.95 14.83 0.91
C ALA A 154 10.79 15.67 -0.06
N LEU A 155 10.25 16.82 -0.47
CA LEU A 155 11.02 17.82 -1.19
C LEU A 155 12.19 18.32 -0.33
N PRO A 156 13.38 18.59 -0.92
CA PRO A 156 14.54 19.08 -0.16
C PRO A 156 14.30 20.39 0.60
N SER A 157 13.34 21.20 0.13
CA SER A 157 12.94 22.45 0.79
C SER A 157 12.08 22.26 2.04
N TYR A 158 11.62 21.03 2.31
CA TYR A 158 10.77 20.72 3.45
C TYR A 158 11.51 19.87 4.48
N THR A 159 11.59 20.38 5.70
CA THR A 159 12.11 19.66 6.87
C THR A 159 10.95 19.37 7.82
N GLY A 160 10.67 18.09 8.06
CA GLY A 160 9.61 17.65 8.96
C GLY A 160 9.93 17.92 10.43
N GLY A 161 9.27 18.91 11.01
CA GLY A 161 9.37 19.25 12.44
C GLY A 161 8.50 18.36 13.35
N TYR A 162 8.62 17.04 13.23
CA TYR A 162 7.84 16.12 14.06
C TYR A 162 8.36 16.09 15.50
N PRO A 163 7.49 16.09 16.52
CA PRO A 163 7.92 15.97 17.92
C PRO A 163 8.47 14.56 18.20
N PRO A 164 9.33 14.37 19.22
CA PRO A 164 9.85 13.05 19.59
C PRO A 164 8.79 11.98 19.91
N SER A 165 7.56 12.40 20.24
CA SER A 165 6.42 11.52 20.48
C SER A 165 5.73 11.02 19.21
N SER A 166 5.99 11.63 18.05
CA SER A 166 5.38 11.23 16.78
C SER A 166 6.10 10.03 16.18
N VAL A 167 5.34 9.17 15.50
CA VAL A 167 5.89 8.00 14.78
C VAL A 167 6.76 8.40 13.59
N PHE A 168 6.63 9.65 13.11
CA PHE A 168 7.43 10.22 12.03
C PHE A 168 8.71 10.91 12.51
N TYR A 169 8.95 10.96 13.82
CA TYR A 169 10.18 11.54 14.37
C TYR A 169 11.41 10.84 13.78
N ARG A 170 12.29 11.64 13.15
CA ARG A 170 13.51 11.18 12.48
C ARG A 170 13.28 10.08 11.43
N ARG A 171 12.10 10.04 10.81
CA ARG A 171 11.78 9.11 9.72
C ARG A 171 11.97 9.68 8.33
N GLN A 172 12.27 10.97 8.22
CA GLN A 172 12.59 11.62 6.95
C GLN A 172 14.00 11.23 6.50
N ILE A 173 14.09 10.65 5.30
CA ILE A 173 15.36 10.27 4.67
C ILE A 173 15.64 11.16 3.45
N PRO A 174 16.90 11.49 3.15
CA PRO A 174 17.27 12.23 1.95
C PRO A 174 16.73 11.55 0.70
N SER A 175 15.99 12.32 -0.10
CA SER A 175 15.42 11.84 -1.34
C SER A 175 16.48 11.83 -2.43
N GLN A 176 16.66 10.68 -3.09
CA GLN A 176 17.41 10.61 -4.34
C GLN A 176 16.66 11.32 -5.47
N LYS A 177 17.38 11.66 -6.55
CA LYS A 177 16.83 12.44 -7.69
C LYS A 177 15.49 11.89 -8.21
N LEU A 178 15.39 10.58 -8.40
CA LEU A 178 14.16 9.93 -8.89
C LEU A 178 12.97 10.11 -7.93
N ALA A 179 13.19 9.99 -6.61
CA ALA A 179 12.14 10.21 -5.63
C ALA A 179 11.67 11.69 -5.62
N ILE A 180 12.60 12.63 -5.80
CA ILE A 180 12.28 14.05 -5.94
C ILE A 180 11.43 14.29 -7.19
N ASP A 181 11.78 13.68 -8.31
CA ASP A 181 11.02 13.82 -9.58
C ASP A 181 9.59 13.33 -9.43
N ILE A 182 9.39 12.17 -8.80
CA ILE A 182 8.05 11.65 -8.48
C ILE A 182 7.29 12.65 -7.60
N ILE A 183 7.90 13.09 -6.49
CA ILE A 183 7.25 13.97 -5.52
C ILE A 183 6.91 15.31 -6.15
N LYS A 184 7.78 15.88 -6.98
CA LYS A 184 7.61 17.22 -7.55
C LYS A 184 6.57 17.26 -8.67
N ASP A 185 6.23 16.12 -9.27
CA ASP A 185 5.38 16.13 -10.45
C ASP A 185 4.03 16.82 -10.23
N THR A 186 3.69 17.66 -11.20
CA THR A 186 2.42 18.37 -11.33
C THR A 186 1.88 18.29 -12.76
N THR A 187 2.62 17.66 -13.68
CA THR A 187 2.33 17.69 -15.11
C THR A 187 1.76 16.37 -15.60
N TYR A 188 2.35 15.25 -15.20
CA TYR A 188 2.01 13.96 -15.80
C TYR A 188 1.02 13.15 -14.95
N TYR A 189 1.09 13.22 -13.62
CA TYR A 189 0.15 12.54 -12.74
C TYR A 189 -1.31 12.97 -12.94
N PRO A 190 -1.64 14.28 -13.12
CA PRO A 190 -3.00 14.67 -13.43
C PRO A 190 -3.51 14.05 -14.73
N LYS A 191 -2.67 14.04 -15.78
CA LYS A 191 -2.99 13.40 -17.06
C LYS A 191 -3.17 11.89 -16.89
N PHE A 192 -2.25 11.23 -16.19
CA PHE A 192 -2.36 9.81 -15.87
C PHE A 192 -3.70 9.53 -15.18
N LYS A 193 -4.04 10.27 -14.11
CA LYS A 193 -5.30 10.12 -13.37
C LYS A 193 -6.55 10.35 -14.23
N GLU A 194 -6.48 11.25 -15.21
CA GLU A 194 -7.57 11.57 -16.12
C GLU A 194 -7.78 10.48 -17.18
N PHE A 195 -6.70 10.09 -17.87
CA PHE A 195 -6.75 9.27 -19.09
C PHE A 195 -6.60 7.77 -18.85
N CYS A 196 -6.00 7.35 -17.74
CA CYS A 196 -5.89 5.94 -17.43
C CYS A 196 -7.29 5.37 -17.11
N ARG A 197 -7.81 4.58 -18.05
CA ARG A 197 -9.10 3.88 -17.99
C ARG A 197 -8.92 2.45 -18.53
N PRO A 198 -9.31 1.41 -17.76
CA PRO A 198 -9.77 1.43 -16.37
C PRO A 198 -8.69 1.97 -15.42
N ALA A 199 -8.99 2.10 -14.12
CA ALA A 199 -7.99 2.58 -13.16
C ALA A 199 -6.74 1.67 -13.18
N CYS A 200 -5.57 2.31 -13.29
CA CYS A 200 -4.26 1.67 -13.38
C CYS A 200 -3.51 1.92 -12.07
N TYR A 201 -2.57 1.03 -11.78
CA TYR A 201 -1.75 1.11 -10.58
C TYR A 201 -0.60 2.10 -10.77
N VAL A 202 -0.40 2.97 -9.78
CA VAL A 202 0.57 4.08 -9.83
C VAL A 202 2.00 3.55 -9.89
N ASP A 203 2.30 2.55 -9.09
CA ASP A 203 3.59 1.88 -8.98
C ASP A 203 3.93 1.02 -10.19
N GLU A 204 2.92 0.41 -10.84
CA GLU A 204 3.14 -0.42 -12.04
C GLU A 204 3.17 0.38 -13.35
N HIS A 205 2.41 1.48 -13.44
CA HIS A 205 2.23 2.20 -14.71
C HIS A 205 2.79 3.61 -14.66
N TYR A 206 2.42 4.41 -13.66
CA TYR A 206 2.76 5.83 -13.62
C TYR A 206 4.24 6.05 -13.34
N PHE A 207 4.78 5.55 -12.23
CA PHE A 207 6.19 5.80 -11.88
C PHE A 207 7.15 5.36 -12.98
N PRO A 208 7.06 4.14 -13.54
CA PRO A 208 7.97 3.71 -14.60
C PRO A 208 7.86 4.61 -15.84
N THR A 209 6.63 4.85 -16.34
CA THR A 209 6.40 5.67 -17.53
C THR A 209 6.95 7.08 -17.37
N MET A 210 6.61 7.71 -16.25
CA MET A 210 7.00 9.06 -15.94
C MET A 210 8.52 9.20 -15.82
N LEU A 211 9.18 8.28 -15.10
CA LEU A 211 10.62 8.31 -14.93
C LEU A 211 11.36 8.02 -16.25
N THR A 212 10.82 7.17 -17.12
CA THR A 212 11.38 6.95 -18.47
C THR A 212 11.31 8.23 -19.31
N ILE A 213 10.27 9.04 -19.16
CA ILE A 213 10.15 10.33 -19.86
C ILE A 213 11.12 11.36 -19.26
N GLN A 214 11.18 11.47 -17.93
CA GLN A 214 11.90 12.56 -17.27
C GLN A 214 13.38 12.30 -17.00
N SER A 215 13.77 11.06 -16.72
CA SER A 215 15.13 10.70 -16.28
C SER A 215 15.55 9.31 -16.76
N PRO A 216 15.48 9.03 -18.08
CA PRO A 216 15.81 7.70 -18.62
C PRO A 216 17.25 7.27 -18.34
N HIS A 217 18.19 8.23 -18.29
CA HIS A 217 19.61 7.98 -18.04
C HIS A 217 19.92 7.54 -16.59
N LEU A 218 18.96 7.66 -15.68
CA LEU A 218 19.07 7.19 -14.30
C LEU A 218 18.42 5.82 -14.08
N LEU A 219 17.81 5.23 -15.12
CA LEU A 219 17.12 3.94 -15.04
C LEU A 219 18.00 2.82 -15.60
N ALA A 220 17.98 1.68 -14.91
CA ALA A 220 18.72 0.49 -15.34
C ALA A 220 18.02 -0.31 -16.46
N ASN A 221 16.79 0.07 -16.85
CA ASN A 221 15.94 -0.65 -17.81
C ASN A 221 15.74 -2.14 -17.49
N ARG A 222 15.76 -2.48 -16.20
CA ARG A 222 15.60 -3.84 -15.68
C ARG A 222 15.04 -3.82 -14.27
N THR A 223 14.40 -4.91 -13.86
CA THR A 223 13.93 -5.15 -12.50
C THR A 223 14.98 -5.90 -11.67
N LEU A 224 14.92 -5.78 -10.34
CA LEU A 224 15.74 -6.59 -9.43
C LEU A 224 15.16 -8.00 -9.23
N THR A 225 13.87 -8.17 -9.49
CA THR A 225 13.15 -9.42 -9.29
C THR A 225 12.98 -10.17 -10.60
N TRP A 226 13.25 -11.47 -10.56
CA TRP A 226 12.90 -12.39 -11.64
C TRP A 226 11.44 -12.82 -11.47
N THR A 227 10.63 -12.66 -12.52
CA THR A 227 9.21 -13.04 -12.53
C THR A 227 8.93 -13.92 -13.74
N ASP A 228 8.09 -14.95 -13.56
CA ASP A 228 7.69 -15.87 -14.62
C ASP A 228 6.25 -15.61 -15.03
N TRP A 229 6.05 -15.08 -16.23
CA TRP A 229 4.73 -14.82 -16.81
C TRP A 229 4.29 -15.89 -17.81
N SER A 230 5.11 -16.93 -18.05
CA SER A 230 4.82 -17.96 -19.05
C SER A 230 3.56 -18.78 -18.76
N ARG A 231 3.13 -18.82 -17.49
CA ARG A 231 1.91 -19.51 -17.04
C ARG A 231 0.62 -18.73 -17.36
N GLY A 232 0.74 -17.47 -17.79
CA GLY A 232 -0.39 -16.60 -18.09
C GLY A 232 -1.18 -16.16 -16.84
N GLY A 233 -2.19 -15.32 -17.05
CA GLY A 233 -3.04 -14.75 -16.00
C GLY A 233 -2.73 -13.30 -15.65
N ALA A 234 -3.42 -12.78 -14.62
CA ALA A 234 -3.29 -11.39 -14.17
C ALA A 234 -2.08 -11.16 -13.24
N HIS A 235 -1.43 -12.22 -12.79
CA HIS A 235 -0.32 -12.19 -11.83
C HIS A 235 0.79 -13.14 -12.30
N PRO A 236 2.05 -12.87 -11.92
CA PRO A 236 3.15 -13.78 -12.24
C PRO A 236 2.99 -15.13 -11.52
N ALA A 237 3.65 -16.15 -12.04
CA ALA A 237 3.63 -17.50 -11.50
C ALA A 237 4.07 -17.53 -10.03
N THR A 238 3.26 -18.19 -9.20
CA THR A 238 3.67 -18.57 -7.85
C THR A 238 4.51 -19.83 -7.92
N PHE A 239 5.74 -19.79 -7.39
CA PHE A 239 6.63 -20.94 -7.37
C PHE A 239 6.29 -21.89 -6.22
N GLY A 240 6.04 -23.15 -6.56
CA GLY A 240 5.82 -24.23 -5.59
C GLY A 240 7.06 -25.10 -5.41
N LYS A 241 6.94 -26.13 -4.57
CA LYS A 241 8.02 -27.11 -4.32
C LYS A 241 8.56 -27.74 -5.62
N ALA A 242 7.69 -28.00 -6.59
CA ALA A 242 8.07 -28.60 -7.87
C ALA A 242 8.91 -27.67 -8.76
N ASP A 243 8.87 -26.36 -8.51
CA ASP A 243 9.60 -25.37 -9.31
C ASP A 243 11.04 -25.19 -8.83
N ILE A 244 11.38 -25.71 -7.65
CA ILE A 244 12.70 -25.64 -7.03
C ILE A 244 13.59 -26.76 -7.60
N THR A 245 14.02 -26.60 -8.84
CA THR A 245 14.92 -27.53 -9.53
C THR A 245 16.22 -26.86 -9.91
N GLU A 246 17.30 -27.64 -10.06
CA GLU A 246 18.59 -27.13 -10.54
C GLU A 246 18.46 -26.41 -11.88
N SER A 247 17.60 -26.91 -12.77
CA SER A 247 17.33 -26.28 -14.07
C SER A 247 16.70 -24.88 -13.92
N SER A 248 15.78 -24.70 -12.97
CA SER A 248 15.17 -23.41 -12.68
C SER A 248 16.19 -22.40 -12.18
N PHE A 249 17.08 -22.81 -11.27
CA PHE A 249 18.16 -21.95 -10.76
C PHE A 249 19.17 -21.62 -11.85
N LYS A 250 19.60 -22.59 -12.67
CA LYS A 250 20.49 -22.33 -13.82
C LYS A 250 19.89 -21.27 -14.74
N ARG A 251 18.59 -21.34 -15.04
CA ARG A 251 17.90 -20.34 -15.85
C ARG A 251 17.91 -18.95 -15.19
N ILE A 252 17.64 -18.86 -13.89
CA ILE A 252 17.68 -17.58 -13.15
C ILE A 252 19.11 -17.01 -13.16
N PHE A 253 20.13 -17.83 -12.90
CA PHE A 253 21.52 -17.40 -12.88
C PHE A 253 22.03 -16.93 -14.24
N GLU A 254 21.71 -17.65 -15.32
CA GLU A 254 22.11 -17.24 -16.68
C GLU A 254 21.46 -15.92 -17.08
N VAL A 255 20.16 -15.75 -16.82
CA VAL A 255 19.47 -14.46 -17.03
C VAL A 255 20.13 -13.35 -16.21
N THR A 256 20.50 -13.63 -14.96
CA THR A 256 21.17 -12.67 -14.08
C THR A 256 22.55 -12.27 -14.59
N LYS A 257 23.35 -13.22 -15.12
CA LYS A 257 24.66 -12.93 -15.75
C LYS A 257 24.53 -12.01 -16.95
N VAL A 258 23.58 -12.28 -17.84
CA VAL A 258 23.28 -11.43 -19.01
C VAL A 258 22.89 -10.03 -18.55
N ILE A 259 22.01 -9.94 -17.56
CA ILE A 259 21.50 -8.70 -17.01
C ILE A 259 22.58 -7.87 -16.29
N LEU A 260 23.54 -8.51 -15.62
CA LEU A 260 24.65 -7.85 -14.93
C LEU A 260 25.87 -7.62 -15.84
N GLY A 261 25.83 -8.08 -17.10
CA GLY A 261 26.96 -7.98 -18.02
C GLY A 261 28.19 -8.81 -17.59
N VAL A 262 28.01 -9.79 -16.71
CA VAL A 262 29.10 -10.65 -16.23
C VAL A 262 29.34 -11.72 -17.30
N LYS A 263 30.45 -11.59 -18.05
CA LYS A 263 30.91 -12.65 -18.95
C LYS A 263 31.11 -13.93 -18.14
N ALA A 264 30.53 -15.03 -18.60
CA ALA A 264 30.76 -16.34 -18.01
C ALA A 264 32.26 -16.66 -18.09
N ASN A 265 32.94 -16.76 -16.95
CA ASN A 265 34.15 -17.57 -16.91
C ASN A 265 33.70 -19.02 -17.07
N PRO A 266 34.28 -19.79 -18.01
CA PRO A 266 33.98 -21.20 -18.12
C PRO A 266 34.35 -21.84 -16.78
N VAL A 267 33.35 -22.42 -16.11
CA VAL A 267 33.59 -23.32 -14.99
C VAL A 267 34.23 -24.55 -15.63
N SER A 268 35.56 -24.63 -15.55
CA SER A 268 36.28 -25.87 -15.77
C SER A 268 35.88 -26.82 -14.65
N VAL A 269 34.99 -27.76 -14.96
CA VAL A 269 34.81 -28.96 -14.17
C VAL A 269 36.11 -29.74 -14.33
N SER A 270 36.97 -29.71 -13.32
CA SER A 270 38.02 -30.71 -13.18
C SER A 270 37.35 -32.00 -12.74
N GLU A 271 37.31 -32.99 -13.64
CA GLU A 271 37.21 -34.38 -13.23
C GLU A 271 38.53 -34.73 -12.53
N ASP A 272 38.45 -34.99 -11.23
CA ASP A 272 39.37 -35.83 -10.44
C ASP A 272 38.58 -36.44 -9.27
#